data_AF-A0A9N8EEW8-F1
#
_entry.id   AF-A0A9N8EEW8-F1
#
_cell.length_a   1.000
_cell.length_b   1.000
_cell.length_c   1.000
_cell.angle_alpha   90.00
_cell.angle_beta   90.00
_cell.angle_gamma   90.00
#
_symmetry.space_group_name_H-M   'P 1'
#
loop_
_entity.id
_entity.type
_entity.pdbx_description
1 polymer ?
#
loop_
_entity_poly.entity_id
_entity_poly.type
_entity_poly.pdbx_seq_one_letter_code
_entity_poly.pdbx_strand_id
1 'polypeptide(L)'
;MPRPRPSTESSCTLVRRRRPTMLNPAVLVVSVIFLLQQALPATAKKLRGQLSPSELAKRDRERRKAEQCLPANQEFCGNGQGTLVCEFNDDTSYYASRCVKKNSYAKHVALHEKNYCGACHKCFQNANELQSAVHKYVVNGTAETSIAKIYGWPIGSWCVDQVTDFSQLFAGLHDFNEDIGGWDVRRATTMAGMFMNAFQFDQDLSDWNTERVKDMSLMFDRAYSFSGSGLSQWNTSRVSTLQRTFRIAKKFSEDLSAWNTAQVTDMSLLFYRAESFDQPMANWNVEQVTDLSYSFAFAREFNQSLASWRTTSATTTRGMFQSADSFAQDLRGWDVARVTDTSYMFSNALAFDQNINSEELLQTWNMSLVRHRDQMFGVIAPSFNQTSTHPTGSEQVLTAQATSAMGRRDQSISSF
;
A
#
# COMPACT_ATOMS: atom_id res chain seq x y z
N MET A 1 -36.82 -44.85 -23.01
CA MET A 1 -35.44 -44.32 -22.86
C MET A 1 -34.91 -43.87 -24.21
N PRO A 2 -34.67 -42.57 -24.42
CA PRO A 2 -33.86 -42.09 -25.54
C PRO A 2 -32.50 -41.54 -25.05
N ARG A 3 -31.44 -41.89 -25.80
CA ARG A 3 -30.06 -41.40 -25.61
C ARG A 3 -29.95 -39.90 -25.91
N PRO A 4 -29.08 -39.13 -25.23
CA PRO A 4 -28.81 -37.74 -25.60
C PRO A 4 -27.88 -37.64 -26.81
N ARG A 5 -28.13 -36.62 -27.64
CA ARG A 5 -27.27 -36.14 -28.74
C ARG A 5 -26.06 -35.36 -28.16
N PRO A 6 -24.92 -35.27 -28.87
CA PRO A 6 -23.80 -34.44 -28.45
C PRO A 6 -24.10 -32.96 -28.65
N SER A 7 -23.72 -32.14 -27.67
CA SER A 7 -23.82 -30.68 -27.66
C SER A 7 -22.69 -30.01 -28.44
N THR A 8 -23.09 -29.20 -29.42
CA THR A 8 -22.48 -27.95 -29.92
C THR A 8 -21.03 -27.65 -29.52
N GLU A 9 -20.13 -27.75 -30.50
CA GLU A 9 -18.81 -27.09 -30.50
C GLU A 9 -18.98 -25.57 -30.56
N SER A 10 -18.31 -24.84 -29.68
CA SER A 10 -18.16 -23.38 -29.75
C SER A 10 -16.70 -23.02 -29.98
N SER A 11 -16.44 -22.40 -31.13
CA SER A 11 -15.15 -21.93 -31.66
C SER A 11 -14.61 -20.70 -30.91
N CYS A 12 -13.29 -20.66 -30.66
CA CYS A 12 -12.58 -19.50 -30.08
C CYS A 12 -11.94 -18.62 -31.17
N THR A 13 -12.22 -17.31 -31.14
CA THR A 13 -11.61 -16.27 -32.01
C THR A 13 -10.68 -15.37 -31.20
N LEU A 14 -9.50 -15.06 -31.74
CA LEU A 14 -8.46 -14.24 -31.10
C LEU A 14 -8.64 -12.74 -31.46
N VAL A 15 -8.68 -11.84 -30.47
CA VAL A 15 -8.73 -10.38 -30.66
C VAL A 15 -7.42 -9.73 -30.22
N ARG A 16 -6.89 -8.80 -31.01
CA ARG A 16 -5.55 -8.18 -30.91
C ARG A 16 -5.64 -6.66 -30.74
N ARG A 17 -4.91 -6.05 -29.79
CA ARG A 17 -4.50 -4.61 -29.78
C ARG A 17 -3.13 -4.48 -29.06
N ARG A 18 -2.04 -4.23 -29.79
CA ARG A 18 -1.29 -2.98 -30.11
C ARG A 18 -0.36 -2.47 -28.97
N ARG A 19 0.92 -2.34 -29.33
CA ARG A 19 2.17 -2.23 -28.54
C ARG A 19 2.68 -0.76 -28.49
N PRO A 20 3.69 -0.40 -27.67
CA PRO A 20 5.14 -0.58 -28.01
C PRO A 20 5.94 -1.13 -26.80
N THR A 21 7.05 -1.88 -26.90
CA THR A 21 8.22 -1.87 -27.81
C THR A 21 8.87 -3.27 -27.86
N MET A 22 9.56 -3.58 -28.97
CA MET A 22 10.51 -4.71 -29.22
C MET A 22 10.07 -6.14 -28.79
N LEU A 23 9.47 -6.92 -29.71
CA LEU A 23 9.48 -8.39 -29.59
C LEU A 23 10.41 -8.98 -30.65
N ASN A 24 11.17 -9.96 -30.18
CA ASN A 24 11.94 -10.96 -30.88
C ASN A 24 11.15 -11.58 -32.08
N PRO A 25 11.76 -11.70 -33.28
CA PRO A 25 11.11 -12.22 -34.50
C PRO A 25 10.61 -13.67 -34.40
N ALA A 26 11.05 -14.45 -33.40
CA ALA A 26 10.58 -15.82 -33.18
C ALA A 26 9.08 -15.92 -32.81
N VAL A 27 8.52 -14.90 -32.16
CA VAL A 27 7.12 -14.93 -31.66
C VAL A 27 6.09 -14.61 -32.76
N LEU A 28 6.50 -13.91 -33.81
CA LEU A 28 5.62 -13.58 -34.95
C LEU A 28 5.29 -14.78 -35.83
N VAL A 29 6.15 -15.80 -35.88
CA VAL A 29 5.98 -16.99 -36.74
C VAL A 29 4.99 -18.00 -36.14
N VAL A 30 4.90 -18.09 -34.81
CA VAL A 30 4.04 -19.06 -34.10
C VAL A 30 2.54 -18.78 -34.31
N SER A 31 2.16 -17.50 -34.39
CA SER A 31 0.75 -17.11 -34.55
C SER A 31 0.21 -17.29 -35.98
N VAL A 32 1.07 -17.22 -37.00
CA VAL A 32 0.68 -17.36 -38.40
C VAL A 32 0.48 -18.84 -38.78
N ILE A 33 1.22 -19.76 -38.14
CA ILE A 33 1.11 -21.20 -38.44
C ILE A 33 -0.14 -21.83 -37.79
N PHE A 34 -0.58 -21.35 -36.63
CA PHE A 34 -1.78 -21.85 -35.96
C PHE A 34 -3.06 -21.58 -36.77
N LEU A 35 -3.13 -20.43 -37.46
CA LEU A 35 -4.21 -20.11 -38.41
C LEU A 35 -4.10 -20.93 -39.72
N LEU A 36 -2.88 -21.31 -40.14
CA LEU A 36 -2.66 -22.15 -41.32
C LEU A 36 -2.97 -23.64 -41.07
N GLN A 37 -3.08 -24.10 -39.82
CA GLN A 37 -3.47 -25.48 -39.50
C GLN A 37 -4.96 -25.79 -39.73
N GLN A 38 -5.78 -24.77 -40.04
CA GLN A 38 -7.17 -24.97 -40.49
C GLN A 38 -7.34 -24.86 -42.02
N ALA A 39 -6.25 -24.69 -42.79
CA ALA A 39 -6.30 -24.57 -44.24
C ALA A 39 -5.43 -25.63 -44.95
N LEU A 40 -6.11 -26.55 -45.64
CA LEU A 40 -5.67 -27.47 -46.71
C LEU A 40 -4.32 -28.22 -46.51
N PRO A 41 -4.32 -29.58 -46.50
CA PRO A 41 -3.15 -30.41 -46.18
C PRO A 41 -1.97 -30.31 -47.16
N ALA A 42 -2.16 -29.71 -48.35
CA ALA A 42 -1.10 -29.54 -49.33
C ALA A 42 -0.01 -28.52 -48.89
N THR A 43 -0.38 -27.51 -48.09
CA THR A 43 0.53 -26.44 -47.64
C THR A 43 1.44 -26.90 -46.49
N ALA A 44 0.94 -27.78 -45.61
CA ALA A 44 1.70 -28.36 -44.51
C ALA A 44 2.83 -29.29 -44.98
N LYS A 45 2.65 -29.97 -46.12
CA LYS A 45 3.66 -30.86 -46.71
C LYS A 45 4.84 -30.07 -47.29
N LYS A 46 4.60 -28.85 -47.81
CA LYS A 46 5.64 -27.97 -48.38
C LYS A 46 6.50 -27.28 -47.32
N LEU A 47 5.93 -26.99 -46.14
CA LEU A 47 6.63 -26.40 -44.99
C LEU A 47 7.42 -27.43 -44.15
N ARG A 48 6.98 -28.70 -44.10
CA ARG A 48 7.73 -29.77 -43.41
C ARG A 48 9.07 -30.12 -44.07
N GLY A 49 9.23 -29.86 -45.37
CA GLY A 49 10.46 -30.12 -46.11
C GLY A 49 11.60 -29.12 -45.87
N GLN A 50 11.36 -28.05 -45.09
CA GLN A 50 12.34 -26.97 -44.86
C GLN A 50 12.90 -26.92 -43.42
N LEU A 51 12.47 -27.83 -42.55
CA LEU A 51 12.94 -27.90 -41.17
C LEU A 51 13.95 -29.04 -41.03
N SER A 52 15.08 -28.76 -40.39
CA SER A 52 16.08 -29.78 -40.12
C SER A 52 15.55 -30.83 -39.12
N PRO A 53 16.06 -32.08 -39.15
CA PRO A 53 15.64 -33.12 -38.21
C PRO A 53 15.77 -32.71 -36.72
N SER A 54 16.74 -31.87 -36.40
CA SER A 54 16.97 -31.33 -35.04
C SER A 54 15.89 -30.32 -34.63
N GLU A 55 15.43 -29.46 -35.54
CA GLU A 55 14.35 -28.52 -35.29
C GLU A 55 13.00 -29.22 -35.15
N LEU A 56 12.76 -30.27 -35.95
CA LEU A 56 11.56 -31.09 -35.81
C LEU A 56 11.57 -31.84 -34.47
N ALA A 57 12.71 -32.40 -34.05
CA ALA A 57 12.87 -33.06 -32.76
C ALA A 57 12.74 -32.09 -31.56
N LYS A 58 13.20 -30.84 -31.71
CA LYS A 58 13.01 -29.78 -30.70
C LYS A 58 11.53 -29.42 -30.60
N ARG A 59 10.84 -29.24 -31.73
CA ARG A 59 9.40 -28.93 -31.76
C ARG A 59 8.53 -30.06 -31.23
N ASP A 60 8.84 -31.32 -31.53
CA ASP A 60 8.13 -32.46 -30.94
C ASP A 60 8.45 -32.67 -29.46
N ARG A 61 9.61 -32.19 -28.98
CA ARG A 61 9.89 -32.11 -27.54
C ARG A 61 8.99 -31.06 -26.88
N GLU A 62 8.93 -29.85 -27.43
CA GLU A 62 8.06 -28.78 -26.93
C GLU A 62 6.58 -29.15 -27.00
N ARG A 63 6.14 -29.84 -28.07
CA ARG A 63 4.77 -30.35 -28.21
C ARG A 63 4.42 -31.36 -27.12
N ARG A 64 5.30 -32.33 -26.84
CA ARG A 64 5.10 -33.34 -25.78
C ARG A 64 5.13 -32.73 -24.38
N LYS A 65 5.93 -31.68 -24.15
CA LYS A 65 5.94 -30.91 -22.90
C LYS A 65 4.64 -30.14 -22.70
N ALA A 66 4.10 -29.51 -23.75
CA ALA A 66 2.79 -28.84 -23.69
C ALA A 66 1.62 -29.83 -23.50
N GLU A 67 1.68 -31.00 -24.13
CA GLU A 67 0.70 -32.09 -23.97
C GLU A 67 0.67 -32.66 -22.54
N GLN A 68 1.74 -32.53 -21.73
CA GLN A 68 1.74 -32.91 -20.31
C GLN A 68 1.01 -31.92 -19.39
N CYS A 69 0.88 -30.64 -19.79
CA CYS A 69 0.15 -29.63 -19.02
C CYS A 69 -1.39 -29.70 -19.20
N LEU A 70 -1.87 -30.30 -20.29
CA LEU A 70 -3.27 -30.28 -20.71
C LEU A 70 -4.22 -31.20 -19.92
N PRO A 71 -3.85 -32.44 -19.50
CA PRO A 71 -4.81 -33.36 -18.88
C PRO A 71 -5.15 -33.01 -17.42
N ALA A 72 -4.28 -32.28 -16.71
CA ALA A 72 -4.44 -32.03 -15.27
C ALA A 72 -5.32 -30.82 -14.93
N ASN A 73 -5.67 -29.98 -15.89
CA ASN A 73 -6.21 -28.64 -15.62
C ASN A 73 -7.56 -28.33 -16.27
N GLN A 74 -8.19 -29.28 -16.97
CA GLN A 74 -9.52 -29.08 -17.55
C GLN A 74 -10.65 -29.04 -16.50
N GLU A 75 -10.47 -29.65 -15.32
CA GLU A 75 -11.46 -29.58 -14.23
C GLU A 75 -11.34 -28.31 -13.36
N PHE A 76 -10.17 -27.65 -13.33
CA PHE A 76 -9.87 -26.62 -12.32
C PHE A 76 -10.06 -25.16 -12.78
N CYS A 77 -10.04 -24.89 -14.09
CA CYS A 77 -10.50 -23.60 -14.63
C CYS A 77 -12.04 -23.66 -14.81
N GLY A 78 -12.78 -23.64 -13.67
CA GLY A 78 -14.21 -23.94 -13.58
C GLY A 78 -15.05 -23.56 -14.80
N ASN A 79 -15.69 -24.56 -15.42
CA ASN A 79 -16.74 -24.45 -16.45
C ASN A 79 -16.58 -23.26 -17.43
N GLY A 80 -15.38 -23.03 -17.95
CA GLY A 80 -15.13 -22.05 -19.02
C GLY A 80 -15.03 -20.58 -18.60
N GLN A 81 -14.84 -20.25 -17.32
CA GLN A 81 -14.70 -18.86 -16.86
C GLN A 81 -13.26 -18.32 -16.83
N GLY A 82 -12.25 -19.15 -17.15
CA GLY A 82 -10.85 -18.71 -17.20
C GLY A 82 -10.05 -19.32 -18.34
N THR A 83 -8.97 -18.64 -18.72
CA THR A 83 -7.98 -19.10 -19.70
C THR A 83 -6.77 -19.65 -18.97
N LEU A 84 -6.37 -20.88 -19.30
CA LEU A 84 -5.14 -21.47 -18.78
C LEU A 84 -3.94 -20.90 -19.55
N VAL A 85 -2.96 -20.34 -18.85
CA VAL A 85 -1.68 -19.91 -19.44
C VAL A 85 -0.57 -20.74 -18.82
N CYS A 86 0.22 -21.40 -19.68
CA CYS A 86 1.42 -22.12 -19.29
C CYS A 86 2.64 -21.24 -19.58
N GLU A 87 3.38 -20.87 -18.55
CA GLU A 87 4.63 -20.12 -18.69
C GLU A 87 5.83 -21.05 -18.47
N PHE A 88 6.85 -20.86 -19.31
CA PHE A 88 8.10 -21.59 -19.26
C PHE A 88 9.18 -20.67 -18.70
N ASN A 89 9.92 -21.13 -17.71
CA ASN A 89 11.09 -20.43 -17.21
C ASN A 89 12.36 -21.17 -17.69
N ASP A 90 13.14 -20.50 -18.56
CA ASP A 90 14.29 -21.06 -19.26
C ASP A 90 15.40 -21.53 -18.30
N ASP A 91 15.48 -20.99 -17.09
CA ASP A 91 16.57 -21.28 -16.15
C ASP A 91 16.30 -22.46 -15.21
N THR A 92 15.06 -22.91 -15.10
CA THR A 92 14.67 -23.86 -14.04
C THR A 92 13.85 -25.05 -14.51
N SER A 93 13.42 -25.08 -15.78
CA SER A 93 12.63 -26.17 -16.36
C SER A 93 11.33 -26.51 -15.58
N TYR A 94 10.80 -25.55 -14.82
CA TYR A 94 9.50 -25.66 -14.16
C TYR A 94 8.36 -25.23 -15.08
N TYR A 95 7.18 -25.81 -14.84
CA TYR A 95 5.93 -25.44 -15.48
C TYR A 95 5.08 -24.65 -14.49
N ALA A 96 4.65 -23.44 -14.85
CA ALA A 96 3.63 -22.71 -14.11
C ALA A 96 2.32 -22.73 -14.92
N SER A 97 1.23 -23.27 -14.33
CA SER A 97 -0.11 -23.15 -14.90
C SER A 97 -0.91 -22.08 -14.15
N ARG A 98 -1.36 -21.04 -14.85
CA ARG A 98 -2.19 -19.96 -14.29
C ARG A 98 -3.60 -20.04 -14.86
N CYS A 99 -4.63 -20.11 -14.01
CA CYS A 99 -6.02 -19.86 -14.43
C CYS A 99 -6.29 -18.35 -14.37
N VAL A 100 -6.47 -17.71 -15.53
CA VAL A 100 -6.81 -16.27 -15.62
C VAL A 100 -8.32 -16.14 -15.82
N LYS A 101 -9.07 -15.64 -14.83
CA LYS A 101 -10.50 -15.34 -15.01
C LYS A 101 -10.66 -14.18 -16.00
N LYS A 102 -11.65 -14.25 -16.90
CA LYS A 102 -11.81 -13.32 -18.04
C LYS A 102 -11.87 -11.81 -17.69
N ASN A 103 -12.01 -11.44 -16.42
CA ASN A 103 -12.06 -10.04 -15.92
C ASN A 103 -11.36 -9.84 -14.56
N SER A 104 -10.30 -10.59 -14.23
CA SER A 104 -9.51 -10.32 -13.01
C SER A 104 -8.01 -10.49 -13.27
N TYR A 105 -7.23 -9.47 -12.89
CA TYR A 105 -5.77 -9.53 -12.79
C TYR A 105 -5.39 -10.78 -11.98
N ALA A 106 -4.77 -11.77 -12.62
CA ALA A 106 -4.47 -13.05 -11.98
C ALA A 106 -3.08 -13.05 -11.32
N LYS A 107 -2.91 -13.84 -10.26
CA LYS A 107 -1.69 -13.95 -9.45
C LYS A 107 -0.71 -14.98 -10.02
N HIS A 108 0.57 -14.87 -9.64
CA HIS A 108 1.52 -15.97 -9.73
C HIS A 108 1.20 -16.98 -8.62
N VAL A 109 0.93 -18.23 -8.98
CA VAL A 109 0.92 -19.36 -8.03
C VAL A 109 2.27 -20.05 -8.20
N ALA A 110 3.15 -19.94 -7.21
CA ALA A 110 4.40 -20.70 -7.21
C ALA A 110 4.08 -22.19 -7.00
N LEU A 111 4.41 -23.02 -8.00
CA LEU A 111 4.36 -24.47 -7.87
C LEU A 111 5.65 -24.94 -7.19
N HIS A 112 5.54 -25.47 -5.97
CA HIS A 112 6.64 -26.15 -5.31
C HIS A 112 6.82 -27.57 -5.89
N GLU A 113 8.07 -28.02 -5.98
CA GLU A 113 8.51 -29.31 -6.48
C GLU A 113 7.74 -30.50 -5.87
N LYS A 114 6.80 -31.03 -6.66
CA LYS A 114 6.24 -32.41 -6.69
C LYS A 114 4.77 -32.31 -7.05
N ASN A 115 4.49 -32.44 -8.35
CA ASN A 115 3.22 -32.85 -8.97
C ASN A 115 2.07 -33.18 -8.01
N TYR A 116 1.35 -32.21 -7.46
CA TYR A 116 -0.05 -32.29 -7.05
C TYR A 116 -0.47 -30.83 -6.77
N CYS A 117 -1.62 -30.36 -7.28
CA CYS A 117 -2.38 -29.41 -6.48
C CYS A 117 -2.74 -30.16 -5.20
N GLY A 118 -1.89 -30.07 -4.17
CA GLY A 118 -2.18 -30.56 -2.83
C GLY A 118 -3.53 -29.97 -2.40
N ALA A 119 -4.28 -30.74 -1.61
CA ALA A 119 -5.65 -30.43 -1.17
C ALA A 119 -5.91 -28.92 -1.03
N CYS A 120 -7.03 -28.42 -1.57
CA CYS A 120 -7.42 -27.02 -1.43
C CYS A 120 -7.30 -26.60 0.04
N HIS A 121 -6.33 -25.74 0.35
CA HIS A 121 -6.17 -25.21 1.69
C HIS A 121 -7.46 -24.48 2.08
N LYS A 122 -7.84 -24.64 3.35
CA LYS A 122 -9.08 -24.08 3.87
C LYS A 122 -8.99 -22.55 3.81
N CYS A 123 -10.01 -21.89 3.29
CA CYS A 123 -10.15 -20.44 3.40
C CYS A 123 -10.71 -20.05 4.76
N PHE A 124 -10.16 -18.99 5.34
CA PHE A 124 -10.69 -18.39 6.56
C PHE A 124 -12.08 -17.82 6.32
N GLN A 125 -13.03 -18.14 7.20
CA GLN A 125 -14.41 -17.67 7.07
C GLN A 125 -14.69 -16.39 7.86
N ASN A 126 -13.84 -16.06 8.83
CA ASN A 126 -14.00 -14.89 9.71
C ASN A 126 -12.68 -14.50 10.39
N ALA A 127 -12.69 -13.32 11.03
CA ALA A 127 -11.55 -12.74 11.72
C ALA A 127 -11.03 -13.62 12.87
N ASN A 128 -11.90 -14.26 13.65
CA ASN A 128 -11.50 -15.07 14.81
C ASN A 128 -10.69 -16.30 14.41
N GLU A 129 -11.09 -16.96 13.32
CA GLU A 129 -10.37 -18.09 12.75
C GLU A 129 -8.97 -17.66 12.28
N LEU A 130 -8.90 -16.53 11.58
CA LEU A 130 -7.64 -15.97 11.08
C LEU A 130 -6.73 -15.55 12.23
N GLN A 131 -7.23 -14.81 13.22
CA GLN A 131 -6.48 -14.39 14.41
C GLN A 131 -5.89 -15.58 15.17
N SER A 132 -6.70 -16.63 15.35
CA SER A 132 -6.26 -17.85 16.04
C SER A 132 -5.15 -18.57 15.27
N ALA A 133 -5.21 -18.57 13.94
CA ALA A 133 -4.17 -19.15 13.09
C ALA A 133 -2.89 -18.31 13.10
N VAL A 134 -2.99 -16.97 13.00
CA VAL A 134 -1.84 -16.06 13.10
C VAL A 134 -1.11 -16.24 14.43
N HIS A 135 -1.83 -16.24 15.55
CA HIS A 135 -1.20 -16.41 16.87
C HIS A 135 -0.38 -17.70 16.95
N LYS A 136 -0.93 -18.80 16.45
CA LYS A 136 -0.23 -20.09 16.46
C LYS A 136 0.90 -20.15 15.41
N TYR A 137 0.77 -19.49 14.27
CA TYR A 137 1.83 -19.35 13.26
C TYR A 137 3.03 -18.62 13.86
N VAL A 138 2.81 -17.53 14.59
CA VAL A 138 3.91 -16.72 15.14
C VAL A 138 4.61 -17.41 16.30
N VAL A 139 3.88 -18.16 17.13
CA VAL A 139 4.48 -18.86 18.29
C VAL A 139 5.27 -20.10 17.86
N ASN A 140 4.76 -20.91 16.91
CA ASN A 140 5.32 -22.23 16.60
C ASN A 140 5.28 -22.59 15.09
N GLY A 141 5.17 -21.61 14.19
CA GLY A 141 4.97 -21.83 12.76
C GLY A 141 6.16 -22.50 12.09
N THR A 142 5.92 -23.68 11.53
CA THR A 142 6.80 -24.33 10.54
C THR A 142 5.94 -24.93 9.43
N ALA A 143 6.54 -25.25 8.28
CA ALA A 143 5.88 -25.89 7.16
C ALA A 143 5.23 -27.26 7.50
N GLU A 144 5.63 -27.88 8.61
CA GLU A 144 5.13 -29.19 9.05
C GLU A 144 3.97 -29.11 10.03
N THR A 145 3.67 -27.91 10.56
CA THR A 145 2.61 -27.70 11.54
C THR A 145 1.22 -28.05 11.01
N SER A 146 0.30 -28.36 11.92
CA SER A 146 -1.10 -28.58 11.56
C SER A 146 -1.73 -27.36 10.87
N ILE A 147 -1.24 -26.15 11.14
CA ILE A 147 -1.74 -24.92 10.51
C ILE A 147 -1.28 -24.83 9.06
N ALA A 148 0.01 -25.09 8.80
CA ALA A 148 0.53 -25.15 7.45
C ALA A 148 -0.23 -26.18 6.59
N LYS A 149 -0.58 -27.33 7.16
CA LYS A 149 -1.39 -28.35 6.48
C LYS A 149 -2.82 -27.90 6.19
N ILE A 150 -3.44 -27.14 7.10
CA ILE A 150 -4.85 -26.69 6.94
C ILE A 150 -4.96 -25.48 6.01
N TYR A 151 -4.15 -24.44 6.25
CA TYR A 151 -4.30 -23.11 5.63
C TYR A 151 -3.23 -22.76 4.60
N GLY A 152 -2.14 -23.54 4.52
CA GLY A 152 -1.02 -23.30 3.62
C GLY A 152 0.22 -22.73 4.32
N TRP A 153 1.35 -22.76 3.61
CA TRP A 153 2.64 -22.20 4.04
C TRP A 153 3.37 -21.57 2.83
N PRO A 154 4.03 -20.41 2.99
CA PRO A 154 4.06 -19.54 4.17
C PRO A 154 2.73 -18.80 4.39
N ILE A 155 2.64 -17.93 5.40
CA ILE A 155 1.43 -17.15 5.71
C ILE A 155 0.89 -16.35 4.52
N GLY A 156 1.74 -15.89 3.60
CA GLY A 156 1.34 -15.22 2.36
C GLY A 156 0.46 -16.06 1.43
N SER A 157 0.48 -17.39 1.56
CA SER A 157 -0.35 -18.32 0.76
C SER A 157 -1.79 -18.45 1.26
N TRP A 158 -2.11 -17.87 2.42
CA TRP A 158 -3.40 -18.07 3.06
C TRP A 158 -4.57 -17.45 2.30
N CYS A 159 -5.66 -18.21 2.22
CA CYS A 159 -6.91 -17.73 1.61
C CYS A 159 -7.75 -16.96 2.63
N VAL A 160 -7.75 -15.63 2.53
CA VAL A 160 -8.46 -14.69 3.43
C VAL A 160 -9.66 -13.98 2.77
N ASP A 161 -10.10 -14.46 1.60
CA ASP A 161 -11.02 -13.74 0.71
C ASP A 161 -12.44 -13.51 1.27
N GLN A 162 -12.85 -14.27 2.29
CA GLN A 162 -14.13 -14.10 3.00
C GLN A 162 -14.02 -13.20 4.25
N VAL A 163 -12.81 -12.88 4.70
CA VAL A 163 -12.61 -12.10 5.93
C VAL A 163 -12.92 -10.64 5.65
N THR A 164 -13.76 -10.03 6.50
CA THR A 164 -14.15 -8.62 6.40
C THR A 164 -13.49 -7.74 7.45
N ASP A 165 -12.99 -8.33 8.52
CA ASP A 165 -12.40 -7.62 9.65
C ASP A 165 -10.97 -8.14 9.89
N PHE A 166 -10.00 -7.25 9.67
CA PHE A 166 -8.58 -7.51 9.91
C PHE A 166 -8.06 -6.70 11.11
N SER A 167 -8.96 -6.17 11.93
CA SER A 167 -8.59 -5.30 13.04
C SER A 167 -7.64 -6.03 13.99
N GLN A 168 -6.54 -5.36 14.32
CA GLN A 168 -5.53 -5.84 15.25
C GLN A 168 -4.87 -7.19 14.91
N LEU A 169 -4.97 -7.67 13.65
CA LEU A 169 -4.52 -9.02 13.30
C LEU A 169 -3.06 -9.31 13.68
N PHE A 170 -2.18 -8.35 13.44
CA PHE A 170 -0.76 -8.41 13.76
C PHE A 170 -0.36 -7.42 14.86
N ALA A 171 -1.32 -6.93 15.65
CA ALA A 171 -1.04 -5.96 16.70
C ALA A 171 -0.12 -6.54 17.78
N GLY A 172 0.93 -5.81 18.13
CA GLY A 172 1.91 -6.21 19.13
C GLY A 172 2.93 -7.24 18.66
N LEU A 173 2.86 -7.70 17.40
CA LEU A 173 3.84 -8.61 16.84
C LEU A 173 5.07 -7.84 16.36
N HIS A 174 5.93 -7.46 17.30
CA HIS A 174 7.04 -6.54 17.07
C HIS A 174 7.98 -6.94 15.92
N ASP A 175 8.26 -8.23 15.76
CA ASP A 175 9.19 -8.77 14.77
C ASP A 175 8.49 -9.25 13.48
N PHE A 176 7.17 -9.10 13.36
CA PHE A 176 6.43 -9.58 12.20
C PHE A 176 6.78 -8.78 10.94
N ASN A 177 7.27 -9.47 9.91
CA ASN A 177 7.58 -8.90 8.60
C ASN A 177 7.44 -9.94 7.47
N GLU A 178 6.49 -10.86 7.59
CA GLU A 178 6.26 -11.91 6.58
C GLU A 178 5.52 -11.34 5.36
N ASP A 179 5.84 -11.83 4.17
CA ASP A 179 5.17 -11.43 2.92
C ASP A 179 3.69 -11.87 2.95
N ILE A 180 2.82 -10.86 2.88
CA ILE A 180 1.36 -10.97 2.79
C ILE A 180 0.79 -10.10 1.65
N GLY A 181 1.65 -9.59 0.76
CA GLY A 181 1.21 -8.77 -0.38
C GLY A 181 0.24 -9.54 -1.28
N GLY A 182 0.42 -10.86 -1.36
CA GLY A 182 -0.44 -11.78 -2.10
C GLY A 182 -1.81 -12.09 -1.48
N TRP A 183 -2.21 -11.49 -0.36
CA TRP A 183 -3.54 -11.70 0.22
C TRP A 183 -4.66 -11.09 -0.65
N ASP A 184 -5.87 -11.62 -0.51
CA ASP A 184 -7.07 -11.08 -1.19
C ASP A 184 -7.99 -10.41 -0.18
N VAL A 185 -7.79 -9.10 -0.01
CA VAL A 185 -8.46 -8.29 1.02
C VAL A 185 -9.69 -7.54 0.50
N ARG A 186 -10.21 -7.85 -0.70
CA ARG A 186 -11.29 -7.09 -1.36
C ARG A 186 -12.63 -7.05 -0.59
N ARG A 187 -12.78 -7.87 0.44
CA ARG A 187 -13.95 -7.89 1.34
C ARG A 187 -13.71 -7.16 2.65
N ALA A 188 -12.48 -6.73 2.95
CA ALA A 188 -12.15 -5.99 4.16
C ALA A 188 -12.98 -4.70 4.25
N THR A 189 -13.64 -4.52 5.39
CA THR A 189 -14.38 -3.33 5.77
C THR A 189 -13.67 -2.53 6.86
N THR A 190 -12.81 -3.18 7.64
CA THR A 190 -11.95 -2.54 8.66
C THR A 190 -10.57 -3.20 8.66
N MET A 191 -9.54 -2.37 8.81
CA MET A 191 -8.14 -2.77 9.05
C MET A 191 -7.58 -2.05 10.27
N ALA A 192 -8.46 -1.64 11.19
CA ALA A 192 -8.11 -0.83 12.35
C ALA A 192 -7.03 -1.50 13.20
N GLY A 193 -5.89 -0.81 13.37
CA GLY A 193 -4.77 -1.30 14.17
C GLY A 193 -4.12 -2.59 13.68
N MET A 194 -4.32 -3.00 12.42
CA MET A 194 -3.84 -4.30 11.89
C MET A 194 -2.35 -4.54 12.15
N PHE A 195 -1.51 -3.50 12.03
CA PHE A 195 -0.06 -3.54 12.28
C PHE A 195 0.37 -2.66 13.46
N MET A 196 -0.55 -2.36 14.39
CA MET A 196 -0.24 -1.54 15.55
C MET A 196 0.88 -2.18 16.38
N ASN A 197 1.99 -1.48 16.61
CA ASN A 197 3.21 -1.97 17.25
C ASN A 197 3.93 -3.12 16.51
N ALA A 198 3.66 -3.36 15.22
CA ALA A 198 4.47 -4.27 14.40
C ALA A 198 5.75 -3.55 13.95
N PHE A 199 6.71 -3.45 14.86
CA PHE A 199 7.88 -2.55 14.73
C PHE A 199 8.70 -2.79 13.46
N GLN A 200 8.83 -4.04 13.03
CA GLN A 200 9.65 -4.45 11.88
C GLN A 200 8.89 -4.58 10.56
N PHE A 201 7.57 -4.37 10.55
CA PHE A 201 6.76 -4.59 9.35
C PHE A 201 7.09 -3.56 8.25
N ASP A 202 7.47 -4.04 7.07
CA ASP A 202 7.81 -3.25 5.88
C ASP A 202 7.65 -4.08 4.59
N GLN A 203 6.43 -4.60 4.36
CA GLN A 203 6.10 -5.37 3.15
C GLN A 203 5.40 -4.49 2.09
N ASP A 204 5.52 -4.90 0.83
CA ASP A 204 4.78 -4.31 -0.29
C ASP A 204 3.30 -4.73 -0.24
N LEU A 205 2.40 -3.74 -0.19
CA LEU A 205 0.95 -3.93 -0.13
C LEU A 205 0.23 -3.38 -1.37
N SER A 206 0.93 -3.21 -2.49
CA SER A 206 0.40 -2.64 -3.73
C SER A 206 -0.76 -3.43 -4.34
N ASP A 207 -0.76 -4.75 -4.18
CA ASP A 207 -1.79 -5.65 -4.73
C ASP A 207 -3.11 -5.65 -3.94
N TRP A 208 -3.17 -4.95 -2.80
CA TRP A 208 -4.36 -4.95 -1.94
C TRP A 208 -5.48 -4.07 -2.50
N ASN A 209 -6.65 -4.66 -2.73
CA ASN A 209 -7.87 -3.91 -3.05
C ASN A 209 -8.57 -3.44 -1.76
N THR A 210 -8.45 -2.14 -1.47
CA THR A 210 -9.00 -1.49 -0.26
C THR A 210 -10.33 -0.76 -0.48
N GLU A 211 -11.01 -0.92 -1.63
CA GLU A 211 -12.19 -0.12 -2.02
C GLU A 211 -13.38 -0.17 -1.03
N ARG A 212 -13.41 -1.17 -0.14
CA ARG A 212 -14.47 -1.38 0.86
C ARG A 212 -14.09 -0.98 2.28
N VAL A 213 -12.82 -0.67 2.51
CA VAL A 213 -12.31 -0.33 3.84
C VAL A 213 -12.89 1.03 4.26
N LYS A 214 -13.43 1.07 5.48
CA LYS A 214 -14.02 2.27 6.10
C LYS A 214 -13.17 2.79 7.26
N ASP A 215 -12.45 1.90 7.93
CA ASP A 215 -11.67 2.22 9.11
C ASP A 215 -10.22 1.76 8.92
N MET A 216 -9.30 2.73 8.92
CA MET A 216 -7.85 2.55 8.92
C MET A 216 -7.21 3.18 10.16
N SER A 217 -8.00 3.46 11.20
CA SER A 217 -7.48 4.01 12.45
C SER A 217 -6.39 3.10 13.01
N LEU A 218 -5.32 3.70 13.53
CA LEU A 218 -4.19 2.99 14.15
C LEU A 218 -3.43 1.99 13.23
N MET A 219 -3.75 1.88 11.94
CA MET A 219 -3.36 0.74 11.10
C MET A 219 -1.85 0.44 11.14
N PHE A 220 -1.01 1.48 11.11
CA PHE A 220 0.46 1.39 11.19
C PHE A 220 1.02 2.17 12.40
N ASP A 221 0.22 2.36 13.47
CA ASP A 221 0.65 3.04 14.69
C ASP A 221 1.87 2.31 15.30
N ARG A 222 3.00 3.00 15.42
CA ARG A 222 4.32 2.50 15.86
C ARG A 222 4.94 1.42 14.97
N ALA A 223 4.56 1.31 13.69
CA ALA A 223 5.29 0.48 12.73
C ALA A 223 6.60 1.20 12.31
N TYR A 224 7.64 1.10 13.15
CA TYR A 224 8.84 1.95 13.02
C TYR A 224 9.58 1.78 11.69
N SER A 225 9.65 0.56 11.18
CA SER A 225 10.36 0.23 9.94
C SER A 225 9.53 0.49 8.68
N PHE A 226 8.22 0.69 8.79
CA PHE A 226 7.30 0.76 7.67
C PHE A 226 7.56 2.00 6.79
N SER A 227 7.91 1.76 5.53
CA SER A 227 8.18 2.80 4.53
C SER A 227 6.91 3.28 3.81
N GLY A 228 5.91 2.41 3.68
CA GLY A 228 4.65 2.70 2.97
C GLY A 228 4.53 2.08 1.59
N SER A 229 5.42 1.17 1.19
CA SER A 229 5.43 0.55 -0.14
C SER A 229 4.04 0.04 -0.59
N GLY A 230 3.54 0.61 -1.69
CA GLY A 230 2.30 0.20 -2.35
C GLY A 230 1.03 0.95 -1.91
N LEU A 231 1.10 1.78 -0.87
CA LEU A 231 -0.07 2.51 -0.36
C LEU A 231 -0.60 3.57 -1.34
N SER A 232 0.23 4.08 -2.25
CA SER A 232 -0.17 5.00 -3.30
C SER A 232 -1.26 4.45 -4.24
N GLN A 233 -1.44 3.12 -4.31
CA GLN A 233 -2.44 2.46 -5.16
C GLN A 233 -3.78 2.20 -4.46
N TRP A 234 -3.88 2.48 -3.15
CA TRP A 234 -5.06 2.17 -2.37
C TRP A 234 -6.25 3.08 -2.69
N ASN A 235 -7.45 2.50 -2.67
CA ASN A 235 -8.69 3.24 -2.80
C ASN A 235 -9.25 3.58 -1.42
N THR A 236 -9.04 4.83 -0.98
CA THR A 236 -9.49 5.32 0.33
C THR A 236 -10.85 6.03 0.29
N SER A 237 -11.59 5.98 -0.83
CA SER A 237 -12.82 6.77 -1.03
C SER A 237 -13.96 6.51 -0.04
N ARG A 238 -13.88 5.42 0.73
CA ARG A 238 -14.85 5.05 1.77
C ARG A 238 -14.31 5.15 3.20
N VAL A 239 -13.06 5.55 3.36
CA VAL A 239 -12.42 5.67 4.67
C VAL A 239 -12.99 6.89 5.39
N SER A 240 -13.54 6.69 6.58
CA SER A 240 -14.12 7.75 7.40
C SER A 240 -13.19 8.27 8.49
N THR A 241 -12.14 7.52 8.84
CA THR A 241 -11.16 7.92 9.85
C THR A 241 -9.76 7.49 9.47
N LEU A 242 -8.81 8.41 9.67
CA LEU A 242 -7.36 8.21 9.57
C LEU A 242 -6.68 8.44 10.93
N GLN A 243 -7.45 8.37 12.02
CA GLN A 243 -6.97 8.61 13.36
C GLN A 243 -5.74 7.74 13.65
N ARG A 244 -4.59 8.37 13.93
CA ARG A 244 -3.32 7.71 14.31
C ARG A 244 -2.76 6.70 13.30
N THR A 245 -3.19 6.70 12.03
CA THR A 245 -2.81 5.67 11.05
C THR A 245 -1.29 5.50 10.91
N PHE A 246 -0.51 6.59 10.91
CA PHE A 246 0.96 6.57 10.79
C PHE A 246 1.67 7.13 12.03
N ARG A 247 1.00 7.08 13.19
CA ARG A 247 1.56 7.64 14.42
C ARG A 247 2.86 6.92 14.80
N ILE A 248 3.97 7.65 14.90
CA ILE A 248 5.32 7.13 15.18
C ILE A 248 5.77 6.08 14.11
N ALA A 249 5.26 6.12 12.88
CA ALA A 249 5.82 5.36 11.77
C ALA A 249 7.05 6.11 11.24
N LYS A 250 8.20 5.93 11.91
CA LYS A 250 9.36 6.83 11.76
C LYS A 250 9.95 6.88 10.35
N LYS A 251 9.97 5.74 9.64
CA LYS A 251 10.48 5.64 8.26
C LYS A 251 9.44 5.91 7.18
N PHE A 252 8.19 6.16 7.55
CA PHE A 252 7.10 6.31 6.59
C PHE A 252 7.31 7.56 5.74
N SER A 253 7.34 7.39 4.41
CA SER A 253 7.56 8.48 3.46
C SER A 253 6.96 8.22 2.07
N GLU A 254 5.99 7.31 1.94
CA GLU A 254 5.27 7.06 0.68
C GLU A 254 4.37 8.25 0.28
N ASP A 255 4.33 8.55 -1.03
CA ASP A 255 3.43 9.56 -1.60
C ASP A 255 1.96 9.11 -1.54
N LEU A 256 1.15 9.84 -0.78
CA LEU A 256 -0.30 9.60 -0.61
C LEU A 256 -1.17 10.59 -1.39
N SER A 257 -0.63 11.30 -2.37
CA SER A 257 -1.35 12.32 -3.14
C SER A 257 -2.56 11.80 -3.91
N ALA A 258 -2.61 10.49 -4.21
CA ALA A 258 -3.72 9.80 -4.86
C ALA A 258 -4.88 9.42 -3.92
N TRP A 259 -4.70 9.54 -2.61
CA TRP A 259 -5.75 9.20 -1.64
C TRP A 259 -6.93 10.16 -1.73
N ASN A 260 -8.14 9.59 -1.69
CA ASN A 260 -9.38 10.34 -1.55
C ASN A 260 -9.75 10.42 -0.07
N THR A 261 -9.72 11.64 0.49
CA THR A 261 -10.04 11.90 1.91
C THR A 261 -11.39 12.57 2.12
N ALA A 262 -12.23 12.69 1.09
CA ALA A 262 -13.46 13.48 1.14
C ALA A 262 -14.51 12.99 2.15
N GLN A 263 -14.40 11.74 2.63
CA GLN A 263 -15.26 11.17 3.67
C GLN A 263 -14.61 11.12 5.06
N VAL A 264 -13.35 11.54 5.19
CA VAL A 264 -12.61 11.49 6.44
C VAL A 264 -13.08 12.60 7.37
N THR A 265 -13.42 12.25 8.61
CA THR A 265 -13.86 13.21 9.64
C THR A 265 -12.82 13.39 10.76
N ASP A 266 -11.91 12.44 10.96
CA ASP A 266 -10.90 12.45 12.01
C ASP A 266 -9.52 12.13 11.43
N MET A 267 -8.58 13.08 11.58
CA MET A 267 -7.17 12.94 11.22
C MET A 267 -6.26 13.18 12.44
N SER A 268 -6.81 13.12 13.66
CA SER A 268 -6.04 13.35 14.88
C SER A 268 -4.86 12.39 14.96
N LEU A 269 -3.69 12.95 15.32
CA LEU A 269 -2.43 12.23 15.48
C LEU A 269 -1.96 11.43 14.24
N LEU A 270 -2.49 11.70 13.04
CA LEU A 270 -2.22 10.93 11.81
C LEU A 270 -0.72 10.70 11.55
N PHE A 271 0.08 11.77 11.52
CA PHE A 271 1.54 11.76 11.32
C PHE A 271 2.31 12.18 12.59
N TYR A 272 1.70 12.05 13.77
CA TYR A 272 2.36 12.39 15.03
C TYR A 272 3.66 11.58 15.17
N ARG A 273 4.81 12.26 15.23
CA ARG A 273 6.17 11.64 15.22
C ARG A 273 6.48 10.76 14.01
N ALA A 274 5.86 10.98 12.85
CA ALA A 274 6.32 10.42 11.58
C ALA A 274 7.50 11.28 11.09
N GLU A 275 8.69 11.03 11.64
CA GLU A 275 9.82 11.96 11.58
C GLU A 275 10.34 12.21 10.15
N SER A 276 10.26 11.22 9.25
CA SER A 276 10.73 11.31 7.85
C SER A 276 9.64 11.64 6.82
N PHE A 277 8.42 11.98 7.26
CA PHE A 277 7.31 12.24 6.34
C PHE A 277 7.36 13.69 5.81
N ASP A 278 7.54 13.85 4.49
CA ASP A 278 7.52 15.15 3.79
C ASP A 278 6.88 15.04 2.39
N GLN A 279 5.74 14.36 2.26
CA GLN A 279 5.11 14.10 0.96
C GLN A 279 3.97 15.05 0.62
N PRO A 280 3.78 15.45 -0.66
CA PRO A 280 2.75 16.41 -1.05
C PRO A 280 1.33 15.97 -0.70
N MET A 281 0.55 16.87 -0.10
CA MET A 281 -0.84 16.58 0.33
C MET A 281 -1.86 17.64 -0.09
N ALA A 282 -1.50 18.51 -1.03
CA ALA A 282 -2.35 19.62 -1.47
C ALA A 282 -3.69 19.17 -2.09
N ASN A 283 -3.76 17.93 -2.60
CA ASN A 283 -4.97 17.37 -3.22
C ASN A 283 -5.97 16.76 -2.23
N TRP A 284 -5.63 16.67 -0.95
CA TRP A 284 -6.52 16.10 0.05
C TRP A 284 -7.72 17.01 0.32
N ASN A 285 -8.92 16.43 0.27
CA ASN A 285 -10.14 17.12 0.67
C ASN A 285 -10.33 16.93 2.19
N VAL A 286 -10.23 18.02 2.94
CA VAL A 286 -10.39 18.05 4.40
C VAL A 286 -11.65 18.78 4.87
N GLU A 287 -12.59 19.07 3.96
CA GLU A 287 -13.80 19.85 4.27
C GLU A 287 -14.69 19.21 5.34
N GLN A 288 -14.64 17.89 5.51
CA GLN A 288 -15.40 17.14 6.53
C GLN A 288 -14.61 16.85 7.80
N VAL A 289 -13.31 17.16 7.83
CA VAL A 289 -12.46 16.87 8.99
C VAL A 289 -12.79 17.80 10.14
N THR A 290 -13.15 17.23 11.28
CA THR A 290 -13.49 17.98 12.51
C THR A 290 -12.33 18.03 13.50
N ASP A 291 -11.42 17.06 13.46
CA ASP A 291 -10.27 16.95 14.38
C ASP A 291 -8.95 16.81 13.63
N LEU A 292 -8.10 17.84 13.76
CA LEU A 292 -6.72 17.91 13.24
C LEU A 292 -5.68 17.93 14.38
N SER A 293 -6.10 17.54 15.59
CA SER A 293 -5.25 17.64 16.78
C SER A 293 -3.99 16.78 16.61
N TYR A 294 -2.84 17.43 16.78
CA TYR A 294 -1.53 16.80 16.75
C TYR A 294 -1.19 16.04 15.44
N SER A 295 -1.90 16.29 14.34
CA SER A 295 -1.75 15.51 13.10
C SER A 295 -0.33 15.52 12.54
N PHE A 296 0.44 16.60 12.72
CA PHE A 296 1.84 16.72 12.28
C PHE A 296 2.80 17.02 13.44
N ALA A 297 2.37 16.85 14.69
CA ALA A 297 3.23 17.16 15.82
C ALA A 297 4.45 16.24 15.82
N PHE A 298 5.65 16.81 16.01
CA PHE A 298 6.93 16.12 15.94
C PHE A 298 7.25 15.45 14.59
N ALA A 299 6.52 15.77 13.51
CA ALA A 299 6.91 15.42 12.14
C ALA A 299 8.01 16.39 11.69
N ARG A 300 9.27 16.08 12.05
CA ARG A 300 10.39 17.04 11.99
C ARG A 300 10.72 17.53 10.59
N GLU A 301 10.58 16.68 9.58
CA GLU A 301 10.92 17.00 8.19
C GLU A 301 9.75 17.60 7.40
N PHE A 302 8.51 17.53 7.91
CA PHE A 302 7.33 17.94 7.17
C PHE A 302 7.30 19.45 6.88
N ASN A 303 7.31 19.82 5.60
CA ASN A 303 7.22 21.20 5.14
C ASN A 303 6.38 21.37 3.86
N GLN A 304 5.47 20.44 3.57
CA GLN A 304 4.63 20.52 2.37
C GLN A 304 3.49 21.51 2.54
N SER A 305 3.17 22.23 1.46
CA SER A 305 2.12 23.24 1.45
C SER A 305 0.74 22.64 1.74
N LEU A 306 0.01 23.27 2.65
CA LEU A 306 -1.37 22.96 3.01
C LEU A 306 -2.34 24.09 2.65
N ALA A 307 -1.92 25.04 1.81
CA ALA A 307 -2.70 26.25 1.51
C ALA A 307 -4.06 25.96 0.84
N SER A 308 -4.19 24.83 0.14
CA SER A 308 -5.41 24.39 -0.53
C SER A 308 -6.43 23.72 0.41
N TRP A 309 -6.05 23.41 1.65
CA TRP A 309 -6.91 22.73 2.60
C TRP A 309 -8.07 23.64 3.03
N ARG A 310 -9.30 23.15 2.85
CA ARG A 310 -10.51 23.85 3.28
C ARG A 310 -10.95 23.33 4.65
N THR A 311 -10.55 24.02 5.70
CA THR A 311 -10.74 23.61 7.11
C THR A 311 -12.10 24.01 7.70
N THR A 312 -13.13 24.23 6.87
CA THR A 312 -14.43 24.81 7.26
C THR A 312 -15.21 24.02 8.31
N SER A 313 -14.89 22.74 8.53
CA SER A 313 -15.51 21.89 9.56
C SER A 313 -14.61 21.65 10.78
N ALA A 314 -13.34 22.07 10.74
CA ALA A 314 -12.40 21.82 11.82
C ALA A 314 -12.85 22.52 13.11
N THR A 315 -12.85 21.78 14.20
CA THR A 315 -13.21 22.28 15.54
C THR A 315 -12.01 22.38 16.48
N THR A 316 -10.91 21.67 16.15
CA THR A 316 -9.66 21.69 16.91
C THR A 316 -8.46 21.50 15.98
N THR A 317 -7.44 22.30 16.21
CA THR A 317 -6.10 22.18 15.62
C THR A 317 -5.03 22.09 16.71
N ARG A 318 -5.44 21.67 17.93
CA ARG A 318 -4.59 21.56 19.10
C ARG A 318 -3.28 20.85 18.78
N GLY A 319 -2.16 21.52 18.99
CA GLY A 319 -0.83 20.95 18.81
C GLY A 319 -0.52 20.46 17.40
N MET A 320 -1.29 20.83 16.36
CA MET A 320 -1.18 20.25 15.03
C MET A 320 0.25 20.22 14.48
N PHE A 321 1.03 21.28 14.70
CA PHE A 321 2.44 21.43 14.27
C PHE A 321 3.40 21.58 15.46
N GLN A 322 3.01 21.11 16.65
CA GLN A 322 3.89 21.18 17.83
C GLN A 322 5.21 20.45 17.53
N SER A 323 6.34 21.14 17.67
CA SER A 323 7.68 20.60 17.37
C SER A 323 7.83 20.02 15.94
N ALA A 324 7.08 20.55 14.97
CA ALA A 324 7.33 20.32 13.54
C ALA A 324 8.45 21.26 13.08
N ASP A 325 9.70 20.86 13.31
CA ASP A 325 10.87 21.73 13.23
C ASP A 325 11.03 22.46 11.87
N SER A 326 10.71 21.78 10.76
CA SER A 326 10.88 22.31 9.39
C SER A 326 9.65 23.04 8.83
N PHE A 327 8.51 23.02 9.52
CA PHE A 327 7.26 23.51 8.96
C PHE A 327 7.23 25.05 8.90
N ALA A 328 7.21 25.61 7.69
CA ALA A 328 7.26 27.07 7.44
C ALA A 328 6.18 27.56 6.45
N GLN A 329 5.12 26.77 6.24
CA GLN A 329 4.14 27.04 5.20
C GLN A 329 3.11 28.11 5.59
N ASP A 330 2.64 28.84 4.58
CA ASP A 330 1.59 29.86 4.74
C ASP A 330 0.21 29.21 4.94
N LEU A 331 -0.48 29.59 6.01
CA LEU A 331 -1.81 29.10 6.37
C LEU A 331 -2.87 30.20 6.41
N ARG A 332 -2.57 31.42 5.94
CA ARG A 332 -3.51 32.56 5.97
C ARG A 332 -4.84 32.31 5.26
N GLY A 333 -4.86 31.37 4.31
CA GLY A 333 -6.07 30.96 3.59
C GLY A 333 -7.00 30.00 4.33
N TRP A 334 -6.62 29.50 5.51
CA TRP A 334 -7.45 28.57 6.27
C TRP A 334 -8.67 29.24 6.90
N ASP A 335 -9.82 28.56 6.84
CA ASP A 335 -11.01 28.95 7.58
C ASP A 335 -10.99 28.29 8.96
N VAL A 336 -10.81 29.12 9.99
CA VAL A 336 -10.76 28.69 11.40
C VAL A 336 -11.98 29.14 12.20
N ALA A 337 -13.06 29.59 11.55
CA ALA A 337 -14.24 30.16 12.20
C ALA A 337 -14.94 29.21 13.18
N ARG A 338 -14.79 27.89 12.99
CA ARG A 338 -15.36 26.84 13.87
C ARG A 338 -14.36 26.26 14.86
N VAL A 339 -13.09 26.64 14.77
CA VAL A 339 -12.04 26.13 15.65
C VAL A 339 -12.22 26.73 17.04
N THR A 340 -12.26 25.86 18.04
CA THR A 340 -12.42 26.24 19.46
C THR A 340 -11.13 26.09 20.25
N ASP A 341 -10.19 25.29 19.75
CA ASP A 341 -8.93 24.96 20.42
C ASP A 341 -7.77 24.98 19.43
N THR A 342 -6.85 25.91 19.66
CA THR A 342 -5.58 26.05 18.94
C THR A 342 -4.39 25.91 19.88
N SER A 343 -4.59 25.41 21.11
CA SER A 343 -3.54 25.34 22.12
C SER A 343 -2.35 24.55 21.59
N TYR A 344 -1.15 25.12 21.74
CA TYR A 344 0.13 24.56 21.33
C TYR A 344 0.29 24.28 19.82
N MET A 345 -0.61 24.77 18.95
CA MET A 345 -0.60 24.48 17.51
C MET A 345 0.79 24.66 16.87
N PHE A 346 1.54 25.70 17.26
CA PHE A 346 2.87 26.01 16.75
C PHE A 346 3.95 25.97 17.85
N SER A 347 3.67 25.34 18.99
CA SER A 347 4.62 25.30 20.10
C SER A 347 5.90 24.57 19.69
N ASN A 348 7.04 25.27 19.78
CA ASN A 348 8.35 24.79 19.33
C ASN A 348 8.44 24.43 17.83
N ALA A 349 7.58 24.99 16.97
CA ALA A 349 7.75 24.89 15.51
C ALA A 349 8.81 25.90 15.05
N LEU A 350 10.07 25.48 14.98
CA LEU A 350 11.23 26.39 14.90
C LEU A 350 11.32 27.20 13.59
N ALA A 351 10.89 26.62 12.46
CA ALA A 351 10.90 27.29 11.17
C ALA A 351 9.62 28.10 10.87
N PHE A 352 8.60 28.00 11.71
CA PHE A 352 7.35 28.72 11.49
C PHE A 352 7.50 30.19 11.92
N ASP A 353 7.63 31.10 10.95
CA ASP A 353 7.88 32.54 11.14
C ASP A 353 6.70 33.45 10.75
N GLN A 354 5.54 32.85 10.46
CA GLN A 354 4.35 33.57 10.00
C GLN A 354 3.75 34.42 11.12
N ASN A 355 3.66 35.73 10.94
CA ASN A 355 3.03 36.64 11.92
C ASN A 355 1.50 36.55 11.91
N ILE A 356 0.93 35.41 12.32
CA ILE A 356 -0.52 35.14 12.38
C ILE A 356 -1.26 35.88 13.52
N ASN A 357 -0.55 36.65 14.33
CA ASN A 357 -1.12 37.45 15.43
C ASN A 357 -1.30 38.94 15.07
N SER A 358 -0.99 39.36 13.85
CA SER A 358 -1.19 40.75 13.41
C SER A 358 -2.68 41.11 13.30
N GLU A 359 -3.04 42.38 13.59
CA GLU A 359 -4.42 42.89 13.44
C GLU A 359 -4.96 42.71 12.01
N GLU A 360 -4.06 42.73 11.02
CA GLU A 360 -4.37 42.49 9.61
C GLU A 360 -4.83 41.04 9.37
N LEU A 361 -4.25 40.06 10.08
CA LEU A 361 -4.65 38.66 9.95
C LEU A 361 -5.84 38.27 10.83
N LEU A 362 -6.14 39.00 11.90
CA LEU A 362 -7.42 38.86 12.62
C LEU A 362 -8.64 39.11 11.72
N GLN A 363 -8.47 39.80 10.58
CA GLN A 363 -9.52 39.96 9.57
C GLN A 363 -9.65 38.74 8.63
N THR A 364 -8.63 37.90 8.54
CA THR A 364 -8.61 36.70 7.66
C THR A 364 -8.89 35.41 8.44
N TRP A 365 -8.36 35.29 9.66
CA TRP A 365 -8.60 34.18 10.57
C TRP A 365 -9.65 34.59 11.60
N ASN A 366 -10.90 34.17 11.38
CA ASN A 366 -11.95 34.36 12.38
C ASN A 366 -11.73 33.44 13.58
N MET A 367 -11.04 33.94 14.61
CA MET A 367 -10.74 33.20 15.85
C MET A 367 -11.75 33.49 16.97
N SER A 368 -12.97 33.95 16.67
CA SER A 368 -13.94 34.37 17.70
C SER A 368 -14.33 33.25 18.68
N LEU A 369 -14.20 31.99 18.28
CA LEU A 369 -14.51 30.82 19.11
C LEU A 369 -13.29 30.20 19.81
N VAL A 370 -12.08 30.64 19.46
CA VAL A 370 -10.84 30.08 19.99
C VAL A 370 -10.69 30.45 21.46
N ARG A 371 -10.52 29.43 22.31
CA ARG A 371 -10.17 29.60 23.72
C ARG A 371 -8.65 29.58 23.88
N HIS A 372 -8.13 30.35 24.82
CA HIS A 372 -6.71 30.34 25.18
C HIS A 372 -5.73 30.57 24.01
N ARG A 373 -6.01 31.58 23.17
CA ARG A 373 -5.15 31.98 22.04
C ARG A 373 -3.68 32.20 22.44
N ASP A 374 -3.45 32.63 23.69
CA ASP A 374 -2.15 32.82 24.31
C ASP A 374 -1.30 31.54 24.34
N GLN A 375 -1.93 30.36 24.28
CA GLN A 375 -1.25 29.07 24.31
C GLN A 375 -0.87 28.55 22.92
N MET A 376 -1.29 29.20 21.82
CA MET A 376 -1.07 28.70 20.46
C MET A 376 0.42 28.45 20.14
N PHE A 377 1.31 29.29 20.68
CA PHE A 377 2.77 29.21 20.49
C PHE A 377 3.52 28.63 21.69
N GLY A 378 2.85 28.40 22.82
CA GLY A 378 3.49 27.92 24.07
C GLY A 378 4.37 28.97 24.78
N VAL A 379 5.11 28.52 25.80
CA VAL A 379 5.87 29.39 26.74
C VAL A 379 7.27 29.78 26.24
N ILE A 380 7.82 29.07 25.25
CA ILE A 380 9.23 29.18 24.80
C ILE A 380 9.34 29.85 23.42
N ALA A 381 8.52 30.86 23.12
CA ALA A 381 8.77 31.72 21.97
C ALA A 381 9.17 33.15 22.39
N PRO A 382 10.38 33.38 22.95
CA PRO A 382 10.90 34.74 23.12
C PRO A 382 11.11 35.52 21.81
N SER A 383 10.90 34.91 20.64
CA SER A 383 11.14 35.55 19.33
C SER A 383 9.88 35.86 18.51
N PHE A 384 8.67 35.50 18.95
CA PHE A 384 7.44 35.81 18.18
C PHE A 384 6.92 37.24 18.38
N ASN A 385 7.72 38.09 19.04
CA ASN A 385 7.44 39.51 19.24
C ASN A 385 8.45 40.39 18.46
N GLN A 386 8.85 39.98 17.25
CA GLN A 386 9.54 40.90 16.35
C GLN A 386 8.49 41.63 15.51
N THR A 387 8.06 42.79 16.02
CA THR A 387 7.70 43.90 15.14
C THR A 387 8.81 44.02 14.10
N SER A 388 8.46 43.93 12.81
CA SER A 388 9.39 44.17 11.73
C SER A 388 9.99 45.58 11.90
N THR A 389 11.24 45.66 12.30
CA THR A 389 12.09 46.78 11.92
C THR A 389 13.03 46.22 10.88
N HIS A 390 12.70 46.43 9.61
CA HIS A 390 13.72 46.52 8.59
C HIS A 390 14.69 47.63 8.99
N PRO A 391 16.00 47.39 9.12
CA PRO A 391 16.98 48.42 8.85
C PRO A 391 17.44 48.21 7.41
N THR A 392 17.15 49.18 6.57
CA THR A 392 17.85 49.33 5.29
C THR A 392 19.35 49.30 5.52
N GLY A 393 20.04 48.37 4.86
CA GLY A 393 21.48 48.44 4.61
C GLY A 393 22.40 47.82 5.68
N SER A 394 22.81 46.58 5.43
CA SER A 394 24.21 46.16 5.26
C SER A 394 24.31 44.63 5.36
N GLU A 395 25.07 44.04 4.45
CA GLU A 395 25.37 42.61 4.39
C GLU A 395 25.86 42.08 5.74
N GLN A 396 25.20 41.06 6.28
CA GLN A 396 25.86 40.08 7.13
C GLN A 396 25.50 38.68 6.66
N VAL A 397 26.49 38.07 6.00
CA VAL A 397 26.58 36.64 5.74
C VAL A 397 26.59 35.93 7.10
N LEU A 398 25.50 35.24 7.43
CA LEU A 398 25.48 34.28 8.54
C LEU A 398 25.85 32.90 8.01
N THR A 399 27.09 32.52 8.26
CA THR A 399 27.62 31.17 8.05
C THR A 399 26.95 30.20 9.01
N ALA A 400 26.36 29.14 8.45
CA ALA A 400 25.92 27.98 9.21
C ALA A 400 27.14 27.30 9.85
N GLN A 401 27.24 27.33 11.18
CA GLN A 401 28.15 26.47 11.91
C GLN A 401 27.40 25.18 12.28
N ALA A 402 27.62 24.15 11.47
CA ALA A 402 27.42 22.77 11.89
C ALA A 402 28.52 22.41 12.91
N THR A 403 28.15 22.21 14.17
CA THR A 403 29.04 21.59 15.17
C THR A 403 28.80 20.10 15.20
N SER A 404 29.65 19.38 14.48
CA SER A 404 29.97 17.98 14.76
C SER A 404 30.83 17.89 16.02
N ALA A 405 30.40 17.13 17.03
CA ALA A 405 31.30 16.58 18.04
C ALA A 405 30.82 15.21 18.50
N MET A 406 31.60 14.20 18.13
CA MET A 406 31.50 12.81 18.55
C MET A 406 31.61 12.66 20.07
N GLY A 407 30.82 11.73 20.62
CA GLY A 407 31.00 11.17 21.96
C GLY A 407 30.79 9.67 21.95
N ARG A 408 31.79 8.93 21.44
CA ARG A 408 31.93 7.48 21.60
C ARG A 408 32.23 7.20 23.08
N ARG A 409 31.37 6.44 23.77
CA ARG A 409 31.78 5.57 24.89
C ARG A 409 30.96 4.29 24.85
N ASP A 410 31.68 3.20 24.56
CA ASP A 410 31.36 1.87 25.01
C ASP A 410 31.13 1.87 26.53
N GLN A 411 30.10 1.16 27.00
CA GLN A 411 30.26 0.14 28.02
C GLN A 411 29.00 -0.74 28.09
N SER A 412 29.23 -2.00 27.77
CA SER A 412 28.46 -3.18 28.15
C SER A 412 28.06 -3.19 29.62
N ILE A 413 26.79 -3.49 29.93
CA ILE A 413 26.41 -4.26 31.12
C ILE A 413 25.29 -5.22 30.71
N SER A 414 25.54 -6.50 30.97
CA SER A 414 24.65 -7.65 30.87
C SER A 414 23.77 -7.83 32.11
N SER A 415 22.70 -8.62 31.97
CA SER A 415 21.76 -9.15 33.00
C SER A 415 20.79 -8.11 33.60
N PHE A 416 19.48 -8.33 33.68
CA PHE A 416 18.59 -9.50 33.69
C PHE A 416 17.37 -9.27 32.82
#